data_AF-A0A934DUP5-F1
#
_entry.id   AF-A0A934DUP5-F1
#
_cell.length_a   1.000
_cell.length_b   1.000
_cell.length_c   1.000
_cell.angle_alpha   90.00
_cell.angle_beta   90.00
_cell.angle_gamma   90.00
#
_symmetry.space_group_name_H-M   'P 1'
#
loop_
_entity.id
_entity.type
_entity.pdbx_description
1 polymer ?
#
loop_
_entity_poly.entity_id
_entity_poly.type
_entity_poly.pdbx_seq_one_letter_code
_entity_poly.pdbx_strand_id
1 'polypeptide(L)'
;MPQFGTPFSGQKNDRKLTDQELIRAIRFMVAGEYEAVQLYMQLAESTDNKLAIKVLNDIADEERVHAGEFLRLLRELAPDEEGFYAKGAKEVEEEIHRTK
;
A
#
# COMPACT_ATOMS: atom_id res chain seq x y z
N MET A 1 4.26 -9.83 2.57
CA MET A 1 5.59 -10.47 2.54
C MET A 1 5.76 -11.29 1.29
N PRO A 2 6.95 -11.34 0.67
CA PRO A 2 7.18 -12.20 -0.48
C PRO A 2 6.96 -13.68 -0.10
N GLN A 3 5.97 -14.32 -0.74
CA GLN A 3 5.85 -15.77 -0.74
C GLN A 3 6.80 -16.33 -1.80
N PHE A 4 8.08 -16.46 -1.45
CA PHE A 4 9.11 -17.15 -2.26
C PHE A 4 8.87 -18.68 -2.30
N GLY A 5 7.63 -19.14 -2.45
CA GLY A 5 7.22 -20.52 -2.23
C GLY A 5 7.53 -21.48 -3.38
N THR A 6 7.79 -21.00 -4.60
CA THR A 6 8.15 -21.86 -5.73
C THR A 6 9.06 -21.17 -6.75
N PRO A 7 9.98 -21.91 -7.40
CA PRO A 7 10.93 -21.40 -8.39
C PRO A 7 10.27 -21.09 -9.75
N PHE A 8 9.10 -20.45 -9.78
CA PHE A 8 8.49 -19.78 -10.94
C PHE A 8 7.47 -18.69 -10.54
N SER A 9 7.35 -18.35 -9.25
CA SER A 9 6.42 -17.34 -8.71
C SER A 9 6.62 -15.92 -9.24
N GLY A 10 7.78 -15.62 -9.85
CA GLY A 10 8.10 -14.35 -10.49
C GLY A 10 8.01 -14.34 -12.03
N GLN A 11 7.48 -15.39 -12.67
CA GLN A 11 7.26 -15.35 -14.13
C GLN A 11 6.09 -14.43 -14.48
N LYS A 12 6.24 -13.65 -15.56
CA LYS A 12 5.11 -12.90 -16.12
C LYS A 12 3.99 -13.86 -16.52
N ASN A 13 2.75 -13.37 -16.47
CA ASN A 13 1.60 -14.09 -17.00
C ASN A 13 1.79 -14.42 -18.50
N ASP A 14 1.23 -15.53 -18.96
CA ASP A 14 1.32 -16.00 -20.35
C ASP A 14 0.61 -15.07 -21.33
N ARG A 15 -0.32 -14.25 -20.83
CA ARG A 15 -0.93 -13.12 -21.54
C ARG A 15 -0.75 -11.79 -20.81
N LYS A 16 -1.08 -10.71 -21.50
CA LYS A 16 -1.21 -9.39 -20.87
C LYS A 16 -2.46 -9.36 -19.99
N LEU A 17 -2.39 -8.58 -18.92
CA LEU A 17 -3.54 -8.30 -18.08
C LEU A 17 -4.54 -7.47 -18.88
N THR A 18 -5.81 -7.71 -18.63
CA THR A 18 -6.88 -6.75 -18.97
C THR A 18 -6.79 -5.53 -18.06
N ASP A 19 -7.41 -4.43 -18.44
CA ASP A 19 -7.43 -3.20 -17.63
C ASP A 19 -7.98 -3.45 -16.23
N GLN A 20 -9.04 -4.26 -16.12
CA GLN A 20 -9.64 -4.63 -14.84
C GLN A 20 -8.71 -5.48 -13.96
N GLU A 21 -7.91 -6.35 -14.56
CA GLU A 21 -6.91 -7.13 -13.82
C GLU A 21 -5.74 -6.27 -13.37
N LEU A 22 -5.31 -5.31 -14.19
CA LEU A 22 -4.27 -4.35 -13.82
C LEU A 22 -4.72 -3.49 -12.63
N ILE A 23 -5.94 -2.93 -12.70
CA ILE A 23 -6.52 -2.15 -11.59
C ILE A 23 -6.55 -2.98 -10.31
N ARG A 24 -7.00 -4.24 -10.37
CA ARG A 24 -6.99 -5.15 -9.21
C ARG A 24 -5.57 -5.39 -8.68
N ALA A 25 -4.59 -5.59 -9.57
CA ALA A 25 -3.20 -5.79 -9.18
C ALA A 25 -2.64 -4.54 -8.47
N ILE A 26 -2.92 -3.32 -8.97
CA ILE A 26 -2.50 -2.07 -8.32
C ILE A 26 -3.13 -1.92 -6.93
N ARG A 27 -4.41 -2.27 -6.74
CA ARG A 27 -5.02 -2.29 -5.39
C ARG A 27 -4.28 -3.24 -4.44
N PHE A 28 -3.82 -4.40 -4.92
CA PHE A 28 -2.97 -5.29 -4.13
C PHE A 28 -1.59 -4.71 -3.84
N MET A 29 -0.99 -3.95 -4.77
CA MET A 29 0.29 -3.26 -4.51
C MET A 29 0.15 -2.23 -3.40
N VAL A 30 -0.91 -1.40 -3.40
CA VAL A 30 -1.21 -0.48 -2.28
C VAL A 30 -1.28 -1.23 -0.94
N ALA A 31 -1.98 -2.36 -0.90
CA ALA A 31 -2.07 -3.19 0.30
C ALA A 31 -0.71 -3.78 0.71
N GLY A 32 0.11 -4.19 -0.27
CA GLY A 32 1.45 -4.71 -0.05
C GLY A 32 2.38 -3.68 0.58
N GLU A 33 2.32 -2.42 0.16
CA GLU A 33 3.11 -1.35 0.77
C GLU A 33 2.71 -1.12 2.23
N TYR A 34 1.41 -1.09 2.55
CA TYR A 34 0.98 -0.96 3.94
C TYR A 34 1.31 -2.18 4.80
N GLU A 35 1.34 -3.39 4.24
CA GLU A 35 1.85 -4.58 4.91
C GLU A 35 3.35 -4.42 5.23
N ALA A 36 4.15 -3.93 4.27
CA ALA A 36 5.58 -3.69 4.46
C ALA A 36 5.83 -2.66 5.57
N VAL A 37 5.11 -1.52 5.55
CA VAL A 37 5.14 -0.52 6.63
C VAL A 37 4.89 -1.18 7.99
N GLN A 38 3.83 -1.96 8.11
CA GLN A 38 3.47 -2.62 9.37
C GLN A 38 4.59 -3.55 9.86
N LEU A 39 5.18 -4.35 8.98
CA LEU A 39 6.23 -5.30 9.34
C LEU A 39 7.52 -4.63 9.79
N TYR A 40 7.94 -3.57 9.09
CA TYR A 40 9.16 -2.85 9.42
C TYR A 40 9.01 -2.08 10.74
N MET A 41 7.88 -1.37 10.93
CA MET A 41 7.59 -0.67 12.17
C MET A 41 7.51 -1.62 13.36
N GLN A 42 6.79 -2.74 13.23
CA GLN A 42 6.69 -3.74 14.29
C GLN A 42 8.06 -4.31 14.67
N LEU A 43 8.94 -4.58 13.70
CA LEU A 43 10.29 -5.08 13.97
C LEU A 43 11.18 -4.00 14.61
N ALA A 44 11.06 -2.75 14.16
CA ALA A 44 11.78 -1.62 14.75
C ALA A 44 11.39 -1.41 16.23
N GLU A 45 10.10 -1.54 16.56
CA GLU A 45 9.58 -1.47 17.93
C GLU A 45 10.00 -2.67 18.80
N SER A 46 10.44 -3.77 18.19
CA SER A 46 10.76 -5.04 18.87
C SER A 46 12.26 -5.27 19.07
N THR A 47 13.12 -4.28 18.85
CA THR A 47 14.57 -4.41 19.00
C THR A 47 15.20 -3.16 19.63
N ASP A 48 16.30 -3.33 20.38
CA ASP A 48 17.11 -2.23 20.91
C ASP A 48 18.29 -1.85 19.98
N ASN A 49 18.46 -2.55 18.84
CA ASN A 49 19.56 -2.26 17.92
C ASN A 49 19.31 -0.93 17.18
N LYS A 50 19.99 0.13 17.61
CA LYS A 50 19.85 1.49 17.07
C LYS A 50 20.03 1.60 15.55
N LEU A 51 20.93 0.81 14.96
CA LEU A 51 21.15 0.83 13.51
C LEU A 51 19.93 0.23 12.80
N ALA A 52 19.45 -0.93 13.28
CA ALA A 52 18.28 -1.59 12.70
C ALA A 52 17.02 -0.71 12.80
N ILE A 53 16.76 -0.10 13.97
CA ILE A 53 15.63 0.82 14.17
C ILE A 53 15.67 1.96 13.14
N LYS A 54 16.82 2.60 12.97
CA LYS A 54 16.97 3.71 12.03
C LYS A 54 16.62 3.25 10.60
N VAL A 55 17.25 2.18 10.14
CA VAL A 55 17.06 1.68 8.77
C VAL A 55 15.61 1.24 8.54
N LEU A 56 14.99 0.53 9.49
CA LEU A 56 13.62 0.05 9.35
C LEU A 56 12.60 1.20 9.31
N ASN A 57 12.80 2.25 10.13
CA ASN A 57 11.95 3.43 10.08
C ASN A 57 12.11 4.19 8.76
N ASP A 58 13.36 4.37 8.30
CA ASP A 58 13.64 5.04 7.02
C ASP A 58 12.96 4.28 5.86
N ILE A 59 13.06 2.94 5.81
CA ILE A 59 12.39 2.11 4.80
C ILE A 59 10.85 2.22 4.93
N ALA A 60 10.30 2.16 6.15
CA ALA A 60 8.86 2.27 6.35
C ALA A 60 8.29 3.62 5.87
N ASP A 61 9.06 4.70 5.96
CA ASP A 61 8.68 5.99 5.39
C ASP A 61 8.70 5.98 3.86
N GLU A 62 9.66 5.29 3.23
CA GLU A 62 9.71 5.10 1.77
C GLU A 62 8.51 4.30 1.26
N GLU A 63 8.08 3.24 1.94
CA GLU A 63 6.91 2.47 1.51
C GLU A 63 5.59 3.29 1.57
N ARG A 64 5.51 4.30 2.46
CA ARG A 64 4.38 5.24 2.46
C ARG A 64 4.38 6.13 1.20
N VAL A 65 5.55 6.45 0.66
CA VAL A 65 5.68 7.16 -0.63
C VAL A 65 5.21 6.25 -1.76
N HIS A 66 5.66 4.99 -1.80
CA HIS A 66 5.23 4.01 -2.81
C HIS A 66 3.72 3.78 -2.77
N ALA A 67 3.11 3.67 -1.58
CA ALA A 67 1.66 3.61 -1.43
C ALA A 67 0.97 4.82 -2.08
N GLY A 68 1.52 6.02 -1.89
CA GLY A 68 1.06 7.25 -2.53
C GLY A 68 1.15 7.23 -4.06
N GLU A 69 2.24 6.71 -4.62
CA GLU A 69 2.42 6.55 -6.07
C GLU A 69 1.36 5.62 -6.67
N PHE A 70 1.13 4.45 -6.05
CA PHE A 70 0.11 3.52 -6.50
C PHE A 70 -1.30 4.07 -6.36
N LEU A 71 -1.60 4.80 -5.28
CA LEU A 71 -2.90 5.47 -5.12
C LEU A 71 -3.12 6.53 -6.21
N ARG A 72 -2.10 7.29 -6.58
CA ARG A 72 -2.23 8.26 -7.69
C ARG A 72 -2.44 7.53 -9.02
N LEU A 73 -1.71 6.46 -9.29
CA LEU A 73 -1.91 5.66 -10.50
C LEU A 73 -3.32 5.05 -10.55
N LEU A 74 -3.83 4.54 -9.43
CA LEU A 74 -5.17 3.97 -9.34
C LEU A 74 -6.25 4.99 -9.70
N ARG A 75 -6.11 6.25 -9.26
CA ARG A 75 -7.01 7.34 -9.67
C ARG A 75 -7.02 7.61 -11.18
N GLU A 76 -5.90 7.37 -11.86
CA GLU A 76 -5.82 7.49 -13.32
C GLU A 76 -6.55 6.33 -14.02
N LEU A 77 -6.34 5.11 -13.52
CA LEU A 77 -6.85 3.89 -14.15
C LEU A 77 -8.32 3.61 -13.81
N ALA A 78 -8.82 4.11 -12.68
CA ALA A 78 -10.18 3.92 -12.19
C ALA A 78 -10.78 5.26 -11.69
N PRO A 79 -10.98 6.25 -12.59
CA PRO A 79 -11.43 7.59 -12.20
C PRO A 79 -12.84 7.62 -11.60
N ASP A 80 -13.66 6.60 -11.87
CA ASP A 80 -14.97 6.42 -11.26
C ASP A 80 -14.92 6.19 -9.74
N GLU A 81 -13.77 5.75 -9.20
CA GLU A 81 -13.58 5.58 -7.77
C GLU A 81 -13.50 6.91 -6.99
N GLU A 82 -13.18 8.02 -7.66
CA GLU A 82 -12.96 9.31 -6.99
C GLU A 82 -14.19 9.78 -6.21
N GLY A 83 -15.40 9.53 -6.73
CA GLY A 83 -16.64 9.84 -6.03
C GLY A 83 -16.80 9.07 -4.71
N PHE A 84 -16.37 7.81 -4.67
CA PHE A 84 -16.39 7.00 -3.45
C PHE A 84 -15.35 7.49 -2.44
N TYR A 85 -14.13 7.84 -2.90
CA TYR A 85 -13.09 8.39 -2.02
C TYR A 85 -13.49 9.73 -1.40
N ALA A 86 -14.07 10.63 -2.19
CA ALA A 86 -14.58 11.91 -1.70
C ALA A 86 -15.70 11.73 -0.67
N LYS A 87 -16.63 10.79 -0.93
CA LYS A 87 -17.69 10.45 0.02
C LYS A 87 -17.12 9.92 1.33
N GLY A 88 -16.19 8.96 1.28
CA GLY A 88 -15.55 8.40 2.47
C GLY A 88 -14.79 9.44 3.29
N ALA A 89 -14.07 10.36 2.63
CA ALA A 89 -13.41 11.47 3.31
C ALA A 89 -14.42 12.37 4.05
N LYS A 90 -15.56 12.69 3.42
CA LYS A 90 -16.63 13.48 4.04
C LYS A 90 -17.23 12.78 5.26
N GLU A 91 -17.46 11.47 5.19
CA GLU A 91 -17.97 10.69 6.33
C GLU A 91 -17.02 10.78 7.54
N VAL A 92 -15.70 10.74 7.34
CA VAL A 92 -14.72 10.91 8.43
C VAL A 92 -14.70 12.35 8.96
N GLU A 93 -14.81 13.37 8.11
CA GLU A 93 -14.90 14.77 8.55
C GLU A 93 -16.12 15.02 9.45
N GLU A 94 -17.26 14.40 9.13
CA GLU A 94 -18.47 14.47 9.97
C GLU A 94 -18.20 13.86 11.37
N GLU A 95 -17.52 12.72 11.45
CA GLU A 95 -17.13 12.12 12.74
C GLU A 95 -16.10 12.97 13.52
N ILE A 96 -15.14 13.60 12.83
CA ILE A 96 -14.17 14.52 13.44
C ILE A 96 -14.90 15.71 14.07
N HIS A 97 -15.87 16.30 13.38
CA HIS A 97 -16.64 17.43 13.90
C HIS A 97 -17.51 17.03 15.11
N ARG A 98 -18.00 15.78 15.15
CA ARG A 98 -18.78 15.26 16.28
C ARG A 98 -17.94 14.97 17.53
N THR A 99 -16.63 14.78 17.38
CA THR A 99 -15.73 14.31 18.44
C THR A 99 -14.75 15.37 18.94
N LYS A 100 -14.68 16.54 18.30
CA LYS A 100 -13.93 17.73 18.74
C LYS A 100 -14.84 18.72 19.46
#